data_AF-A0A7J8EQB5-F1
#
_entry.id   AF-A0A7J8EQB5-F1
#
_cell.length_a   1.000
_cell.length_b   1.000
_cell.length_c   1.000
_cell.angle_alpha   90.00
_cell.angle_beta   90.00
_cell.angle_gamma   90.00
#
_symmetry.space_group_name_H-M   'P 1'
#
loop_
_entity.id
_entity.type
_entity.pdbx_description
1 polymer ?
#
loop_
_entity_poly.entity_id
_entity_poly.type
_entity_poly.pdbx_seq_one_letter_code
_entity_poly.pdbx_strand_id
1 'polypeptide(L)'
;MEKEDTSNTRQWKKCGPCMAGNCNHECYITCIIGLYSCHWEATPEENSRHGFCCCSLILGFLLVWEGYELYLHWNHKILIVLVILICTFFMAVLCIYWNDRWLTFGLSLKVFAPYLHLSCITMMVLLSYPVAFYLVTLEQEAIFRRDKITHHKRKRSKIFSRLTKLRAAQVAIGLPFFFILLCLCVVPWGYYSPCLVEKNKLGPKPDLFGHRGAPMLAPENTIMSFEKAVENRAFGLETDIYISIDGVPFLMHDHDLRRTTNIMEVMPNSSRIQSSFFYWSFLSTLNAGKWFVDSWIYWLPGFDRDYVKQKAPGFQQVGRLSPVEELRRENISIINVDYKRLFHNGLRDYKAADITINLYIVNKPWVFSLAWCSRIHSVTTDNIELLRQIDYPYYFMVPSYYRIMWLFLDILTVVFIFAIFCFHWWRENQIEKVFESSSSYTDTESISLKRRKSEKAETFSMTVEPLPQAGESPQTPVAPAPDLTRA
;
A
#
# COMPACT_ATOMS: atom_id res chain seq x y z
N MET A 1 -17.52 -68.90 -47.21
CA MET A 1 -18.69 -69.04 -46.31
C MET A 1 -19.32 -67.67 -46.13
N GLU A 2 -20.61 -67.63 -45.80
CA GLU A 2 -21.55 -66.53 -46.08
C GLU A 2 -21.24 -65.12 -45.55
N LYS A 3 -21.51 -64.14 -46.42
CA LYS A 3 -22.34 -62.92 -46.31
C LYS A 3 -22.62 -62.20 -44.95
N GLU A 4 -22.73 -60.87 -45.11
CA GLU A 4 -23.62 -59.88 -44.44
C GLU A 4 -23.51 -59.69 -42.92
N ASP A 5 -23.07 -58.52 -42.42
CA ASP A 5 -23.76 -57.22 -42.30
C ASP A 5 -24.66 -57.06 -41.04
N THR A 6 -24.78 -55.83 -40.56
CA THR A 6 -25.75 -55.30 -39.58
C THR A 6 -25.69 -55.68 -38.08
N SER A 7 -25.28 -54.67 -37.28
CA SER A 7 -26.09 -53.99 -36.23
C SER A 7 -26.66 -54.72 -34.98
N ASN A 8 -26.33 -54.14 -33.82
CA ASN A 8 -27.27 -53.67 -32.76
C ASN A 8 -28.11 -54.68 -31.92
N THR A 9 -27.80 -54.82 -30.61
CA THR A 9 -28.71 -54.74 -29.41
C THR A 9 -27.96 -55.15 -28.11
N ARG A 10 -28.03 -54.40 -26.99
CA ARG A 10 -28.92 -54.59 -25.80
C ARG A 10 -28.93 -56.06 -25.24
N GLN A 11 -28.77 -56.36 -23.94
CA GLN A 11 -28.98 -55.57 -22.71
C GLN A 11 -28.54 -56.30 -21.40
N TRP A 12 -28.27 -55.53 -20.32
CA TRP A 12 -28.30 -55.85 -18.87
C TRP A 12 -27.59 -57.08 -18.24
N LYS A 13 -26.77 -56.80 -17.21
CA LYS A 13 -26.96 -57.36 -15.85
C LYS A 13 -26.66 -56.30 -14.78
N LYS A 14 -27.50 -56.23 -13.73
CA LYS A 14 -27.44 -55.25 -12.64
C LYS A 14 -26.62 -55.77 -11.46
N CYS A 15 -25.94 -54.86 -10.76
CA CYS A 15 -25.82 -54.80 -9.29
C CYS A 15 -25.44 -53.37 -8.87
N GLY A 16 -25.89 -52.94 -7.69
CA GLY A 16 -25.52 -51.67 -7.02
C GLY A 16 -26.04 -51.74 -5.57
N PRO A 17 -26.10 -50.64 -4.79
CA PRO A 17 -25.46 -49.32 -4.93
C PRO A 17 -24.57 -48.94 -3.71
N CYS A 18 -23.88 -47.78 -3.72
CA CYS A 18 -23.76 -46.84 -2.58
C CYS A 18 -22.72 -45.69 -2.79
N MET A 19 -23.20 -44.44 -2.77
CA MET A 19 -22.61 -43.23 -2.15
C MET A 19 -21.22 -42.68 -2.58
N ALA A 20 -21.28 -41.68 -3.47
CA ALA A 20 -20.76 -40.29 -3.32
C ALA A 20 -19.27 -40.00 -2.99
N GLY A 21 -18.61 -39.16 -3.82
CA GLY A 21 -17.31 -38.57 -3.48
C GLY A 21 -16.56 -37.73 -4.53
N ASN A 22 -17.16 -37.30 -5.65
CA ASN A 22 -16.41 -36.54 -6.68
C ASN A 22 -16.17 -35.07 -6.29
N CYS A 23 -14.90 -34.70 -6.07
CA CYS A 23 -14.47 -33.31 -6.00
C CYS A 23 -14.48 -32.68 -7.40
N ASN A 24 -15.30 -31.65 -7.62
CA ASN A 24 -15.38 -30.93 -8.91
C ASN A 24 -14.13 -30.07 -9.15
N HIS A 25 -13.16 -30.65 -9.87
CA HIS A 25 -11.90 -29.99 -10.27
C HIS A 25 -12.12 -28.72 -11.13
N GLU A 26 -13.25 -28.64 -11.86
CA GLU A 26 -13.63 -27.45 -12.65
C GLU A 26 -13.85 -26.19 -11.81
N CYS A 27 -14.42 -26.31 -10.60
CA CYS A 27 -14.68 -25.14 -9.75
C CYS A 27 -13.38 -24.44 -9.33
N TYR A 28 -12.29 -25.20 -9.17
CA TYR A 28 -10.99 -24.66 -8.78
C TYR A 28 -10.32 -23.90 -9.94
N ILE A 29 -10.34 -24.47 -11.15
CA ILE A 29 -9.83 -23.81 -12.35
C ILE A 29 -10.66 -22.57 -12.71
N THR A 30 -11.98 -22.62 -12.57
CA THR A 30 -12.86 -21.45 -12.79
C THR A 30 -12.54 -20.32 -11.79
N CYS A 31 -12.20 -20.66 -10.54
CA CYS A 31 -11.82 -19.68 -9.52
C CYS A 31 -10.50 -18.98 -9.86
N ILE A 32 -9.50 -19.72 -10.34
CA ILE A 32 -8.20 -19.14 -10.74
C ILE A 32 -8.34 -18.26 -11.99
N ILE A 33 -9.10 -18.69 -13.00
CA ILE A 33 -9.35 -17.88 -14.21
C ILE A 33 -10.11 -16.58 -13.85
N GLY A 34 -11.10 -16.67 -12.97
CA GLY A 34 -11.86 -15.51 -12.48
C GLY A 34 -11.07 -14.52 -11.60
N LEU A 35 -9.87 -14.88 -11.15
CA LEU A 35 -8.98 -13.99 -10.38
C LEU A 35 -8.03 -13.18 -11.28
N TYR A 36 -7.81 -13.57 -12.53
CA TYR A 36 -6.77 -12.99 -13.39
C TYR A 36 -7.26 -12.44 -14.75
N SER A 37 -8.49 -12.72 -15.17
CA SER A 37 -9.01 -12.31 -16.48
C SER A 37 -9.99 -11.14 -16.42
N CYS A 38 -9.55 -9.96 -16.87
CA CYS A 38 -10.44 -8.85 -17.21
C CYS A 38 -10.75 -8.87 -18.71
N HIS A 39 -11.95 -9.33 -19.08
CA HIS A 39 -12.54 -9.07 -20.39
C HIS A 39 -14.00 -8.65 -20.21
N TRP A 40 -14.36 -7.54 -20.85
CA TRP A 40 -15.71 -6.97 -20.84
C TRP A 40 -16.25 -7.03 -22.25
N GLU A 41 -17.24 -7.90 -22.47
CA GLU A 41 -17.98 -7.94 -23.73
C GLU A 41 -19.47 -8.05 -23.40
N ALA A 42 -20.27 -7.16 -23.99
CA ALA A 42 -21.66 -6.93 -23.58
C ALA A 42 -22.63 -7.60 -24.55
N THR A 43 -22.99 -8.85 -24.28
CA THR A 43 -24.10 -9.53 -24.96
C THR A 43 -25.36 -9.54 -24.09
N PRO A 44 -26.56 -9.34 -24.67
CA PRO A 44 -27.81 -9.46 -23.94
C PRO A 44 -28.24 -10.92 -23.81
N GLU A 45 -28.61 -11.29 -22.58
CA GLU A 45 -29.22 -12.56 -22.15
C GLU A 45 -28.31 -13.80 -22.01
N GLU A 46 -28.67 -14.58 -20.97
CA GLU A 46 -28.15 -15.89 -20.54
C GLU A 46 -26.80 -15.99 -19.76
N ASN A 47 -26.91 -16.14 -18.43
CA ASN A 47 -25.98 -16.77 -17.47
C ASN A 47 -24.45 -16.59 -17.66
N SER A 48 -23.90 -15.45 -17.23
CA SER A 48 -22.46 -15.30 -16.98
C SER A 48 -22.10 -15.39 -15.48
N ARG A 49 -21.12 -16.24 -15.13
CA ARG A 49 -20.57 -16.36 -13.77
C ARG A 49 -19.53 -15.26 -13.55
N HIS A 50 -19.68 -14.48 -12.49
CA HIS A 50 -18.83 -13.30 -12.23
C HIS A 50 -17.77 -13.58 -11.16
N GLY A 51 -16.49 -13.41 -11.51
CA GLY A 51 -15.38 -13.27 -10.56
C GLY A 51 -15.21 -11.81 -10.14
N PHE A 52 -14.94 -11.57 -8.86
CA PHE A 52 -14.87 -10.20 -8.30
C PHE A 52 -13.62 -9.99 -7.43
N CYS A 53 -12.82 -8.98 -7.80
CA CYS A 53 -11.61 -8.55 -7.12
C CYS A 53 -11.92 -7.56 -5.95
N CYS A 54 -10.96 -7.29 -5.06
CA CYS A 54 -11.16 -6.54 -3.81
C CYS A 54 -11.75 -5.12 -3.94
N CYS A 55 -11.73 -4.50 -5.12
CA CYS A 55 -12.45 -3.24 -5.40
C CYS A 55 -13.98 -3.34 -5.21
N SER A 56 -14.51 -4.56 -5.09
CA SER A 56 -15.96 -4.86 -5.07
C SER A 56 -16.70 -4.41 -3.81
N LEU A 57 -16.03 -4.09 -2.70
CA LEU A 57 -16.73 -3.63 -1.49
C LEU A 57 -17.24 -2.19 -1.64
N ILE A 58 -16.44 -1.31 -2.25
CA ILE A 58 -16.84 0.08 -2.55
C ILE A 58 -17.90 0.08 -3.65
N LEU A 59 -17.68 -0.69 -4.72
CA LEU A 59 -18.66 -0.86 -5.80
C LEU A 59 -19.97 -1.46 -5.29
N GLY A 60 -19.90 -2.44 -4.39
CA GLY A 60 -21.05 -3.06 -3.75
C GLY A 60 -21.84 -2.08 -2.88
N PHE A 61 -21.18 -1.26 -2.08
CA PHE A 61 -21.84 -0.20 -1.31
C PHE A 61 -22.56 0.80 -2.22
N LEU A 62 -21.92 1.23 -3.31
CA LEU A 62 -22.53 2.12 -4.31
C LEU A 62 -23.74 1.48 -5.02
N LEU A 63 -23.70 0.18 -5.31
CA LEU A 63 -24.80 -0.56 -5.93
C LEU A 63 -26.00 -0.75 -4.98
N VAL A 64 -25.77 -1.03 -3.68
CA VAL A 64 -26.85 -1.03 -2.66
C VAL A 64 -27.46 0.37 -2.54
N TRP A 65 -26.62 1.42 -2.55
CA TRP A 65 -27.06 2.81 -2.45
C TRP A 65 -27.89 3.27 -3.66
N GLU A 66 -27.57 2.78 -4.87
CA GLU A 66 -28.41 2.93 -6.07
C GLU A 66 -29.74 2.16 -5.97
N GLY A 67 -29.97 1.33 -4.94
CA GLY A 67 -31.19 0.53 -4.81
C GLY A 67 -31.21 -0.69 -5.74
N TYR A 68 -30.05 -1.19 -6.17
CA TYR A 68 -29.96 -2.53 -6.74
C TYR A 68 -29.83 -3.55 -5.62
N GLU A 69 -30.73 -4.52 -5.60
CA GLU A 69 -30.62 -5.65 -4.68
C GLU A 69 -29.41 -6.49 -5.07
N LEU A 70 -28.34 -6.36 -4.30
CA LEU A 70 -27.18 -7.26 -4.39
C LEU A 70 -27.59 -8.64 -3.89
N TYR A 71 -28.04 -9.47 -4.83
CA TYR A 71 -28.21 -10.91 -4.69
C TYR A 71 -26.87 -11.63 -4.55
N LEU A 72 -26.10 -11.23 -3.54
CA LEU A 72 -24.88 -11.89 -3.14
C LEU A 72 -25.26 -13.29 -2.63
N HIS A 73 -24.84 -14.33 -3.34
CA HIS A 73 -25.09 -15.72 -2.96
C HIS A 73 -24.63 -15.96 -1.51
N TRP A 74 -25.34 -16.82 -0.77
CA TRP A 74 -25.06 -17.04 0.66
C TRP A 74 -23.59 -17.39 0.94
N ASN A 75 -22.97 -18.18 0.06
CA ASN A 75 -21.53 -18.51 0.15
C ASN A 75 -20.62 -17.26 0.12
N HIS A 76 -20.94 -16.23 -0.67
CA HIS A 76 -20.17 -14.99 -0.72
C HIS A 76 -20.41 -14.12 0.52
N LYS A 77 -21.63 -14.10 1.08
CA LYS A 77 -21.92 -13.42 2.35
C LYS A 77 -21.11 -14.06 3.49
N ILE A 78 -21.12 -15.39 3.56
CA ILE A 78 -20.32 -16.18 4.51
C ILE A 78 -18.83 -15.93 4.30
N LEU A 79 -18.33 -15.92 3.06
CA LEU A 79 -16.93 -15.66 2.75
C LEU A 79 -16.49 -14.24 3.15
N ILE A 80 -17.29 -13.21 2.86
CA ILE A 80 -16.97 -11.82 3.27
C ILE A 80 -16.95 -11.71 4.79
N VAL A 81 -17.92 -12.26 5.50
CA VAL A 81 -17.93 -12.27 6.97
C VAL A 81 -16.73 -13.03 7.53
N LEU A 82 -16.38 -14.18 6.95
CA LEU A 82 -15.20 -14.95 7.33
C LEU A 82 -13.90 -14.17 7.10
N VAL A 83 -13.75 -13.51 5.94
CA VAL A 83 -12.58 -12.66 5.63
C VAL A 83 -12.50 -11.48 6.59
N ILE A 84 -13.62 -10.80 6.90
CA ILE A 84 -13.65 -9.72 7.88
C ILE A 84 -13.24 -10.23 9.27
N LEU A 85 -13.78 -11.37 9.73
CA LEU A 85 -13.41 -11.97 11.02
C LEU A 85 -11.93 -12.38 11.08
N ILE A 86 -11.39 -12.94 10.00
CA ILE A 86 -9.97 -13.31 9.90
C ILE A 86 -9.10 -12.05 9.91
N CYS A 87 -9.46 -11.01 9.15
CA CYS A 87 -8.73 -9.74 9.13
C CYS A 87 -8.79 -9.02 10.48
N THR A 88 -9.95 -8.96 11.15
CA THR A 88 -10.04 -8.34 12.49
C THR A 88 -9.30 -9.14 13.55
N PHE A 89 -9.31 -10.47 13.47
CA PHE A 89 -8.50 -11.34 14.33
C PHE A 89 -7.00 -11.08 14.14
N PHE A 90 -6.49 -11.12 12.89
CA PHE A 90 -5.08 -10.83 12.63
C PHE A 90 -4.69 -9.40 13.00
N MET A 91 -5.56 -8.41 12.78
CA MET A 91 -5.32 -7.04 13.24
C MET A 91 -5.29 -6.93 14.77
N ALA A 92 -6.16 -7.64 15.50
CA ALA A 92 -6.11 -7.69 16.96
C ALA A 92 -4.83 -8.35 17.48
N VAL A 93 -4.41 -9.46 16.86
CA VAL A 93 -3.13 -10.12 17.17
C VAL A 93 -1.95 -9.17 16.90
N LEU A 94 -1.94 -8.45 15.78
CA LEU A 94 -0.92 -7.43 15.48
C LEU A 94 -0.97 -6.24 16.46
N CYS A 95 -2.14 -5.80 16.91
CA CYS A 95 -2.23 -4.77 17.95
C CYS A 95 -1.58 -5.22 19.27
N ILE A 96 -1.81 -6.47 19.68
CA ILE A 96 -1.24 -7.04 20.91
C ILE A 96 0.27 -7.26 20.80
N TYR A 97 0.73 -7.98 19.76
CA TYR A 97 2.13 -8.39 19.63
C TYR A 97 3.08 -7.29 19.14
N TRP A 98 2.56 -6.19 18.60
CA TRP A 98 3.35 -5.13 17.95
C TRP A 98 3.25 -3.77 18.63
N ASN A 99 2.81 -3.71 19.90
CA ASN A 99 2.63 -2.47 20.67
C ASN A 99 3.80 -1.47 20.53
N ASP A 100 5.05 -1.91 20.79
CA ASP A 100 6.25 -1.07 20.63
C ASP A 100 6.57 -0.67 19.17
N ARG A 101 6.12 -1.47 18.19
CA ARG A 101 6.33 -1.20 16.76
C ARG A 101 5.33 -0.19 16.22
N TRP A 102 4.13 -0.08 16.79
CA TRP A 102 3.17 0.97 16.44
C TRP A 102 3.71 2.38 16.73
N LEU A 103 4.46 2.58 17.82
CA LEU A 103 5.17 3.84 18.07
C LEU A 103 6.22 4.11 16.98
N THR A 104 6.98 3.09 16.58
CA THR A 104 8.01 3.19 15.54
C THR A 104 7.39 3.52 14.16
N PHE A 105 6.23 2.93 13.86
CA PHE A 105 5.47 3.17 12.63
C PHE A 105 4.82 4.56 12.61
N GLY A 106 4.20 5.01 13.71
CA GLY A 106 3.67 6.36 13.82
C GLY A 106 4.78 7.43 13.71
N LEU A 107 5.97 7.12 14.22
CA LEU A 107 7.14 8.00 14.10
C LEU A 107 7.70 8.03 12.68
N SER A 108 7.77 6.88 11.99
CA SER A 108 8.19 6.84 10.58
C SER A 108 7.19 7.57 9.69
N LEU A 109 5.88 7.43 9.89
CA LEU A 109 4.86 8.21 9.18
C LEU A 109 5.06 9.73 9.37
N LYS A 110 5.42 10.21 10.56
CA LYS A 110 5.75 11.64 10.80
C LYS A 110 7.01 12.09 10.07
N VAL A 111 8.05 11.25 9.99
CA VAL A 111 9.29 11.55 9.23
C VAL A 111 9.02 11.56 7.72
N PHE A 112 8.27 10.57 7.22
CA PHE A 112 7.99 10.40 5.79
C PHE A 112 6.76 11.18 5.28
N ALA A 113 6.03 11.88 6.15
CA ALA A 113 4.83 12.64 5.81
C ALA A 113 4.96 13.53 4.56
N PRO A 114 6.06 14.29 4.33
CA PRO A 114 6.24 15.05 3.09
C PRO A 114 6.24 14.17 1.84
N TYR A 115 6.95 13.05 1.87
CA TYR A 115 7.08 12.15 0.71
C TYR A 115 5.80 11.35 0.47
N LEU A 116 5.11 10.94 1.53
CA LEU A 116 3.80 10.31 1.45
C LEU A 116 2.75 11.25 0.85
N HIS A 117 2.74 12.52 1.28
CA HIS A 117 1.87 13.56 0.73
C HIS A 117 2.08 13.76 -0.78
N LEU A 118 3.33 13.91 -1.23
CA LEU A 118 3.67 13.99 -2.66
C LEU A 118 3.23 12.74 -3.45
N SER A 119 3.41 11.56 -2.87
CA SER A 119 2.97 10.29 -3.46
C SER A 119 1.44 10.22 -3.60
N CYS A 120 0.70 10.64 -2.57
CA CYS A 120 -0.76 10.68 -2.60
C CYS A 120 -1.30 11.65 -3.67
N ILE A 121 -0.72 12.84 -3.82
CA ILE A 121 -1.08 13.78 -4.89
C ILE A 121 -0.82 13.16 -6.27
N THR A 122 0.35 12.54 -6.47
CA THR A 122 0.70 11.86 -7.72
C THR A 122 -0.31 10.75 -8.06
N MET A 123 -0.76 9.99 -7.06
CA MET A 123 -1.81 8.98 -7.23
C MET A 123 -3.18 9.60 -7.57
N MET A 124 -3.53 10.78 -7.03
CA MET A 124 -4.75 11.49 -7.45
C MET A 124 -4.69 11.96 -8.91
N VAL A 125 -3.53 12.41 -9.40
CA VAL A 125 -3.35 12.74 -10.83
C VAL A 125 -3.60 11.50 -11.70
N LEU A 126 -3.03 10.34 -11.33
CA LEU A 126 -3.25 9.09 -12.08
C LEU A 126 -4.72 8.63 -12.04
N LEU A 127 -5.38 8.73 -10.88
CA LEU A 127 -6.81 8.40 -10.73
C LEU A 127 -7.73 9.41 -11.42
N SER A 128 -7.28 10.62 -11.71
CA SER A 128 -8.09 11.63 -12.40
C SER A 128 -8.46 11.19 -13.83
N TYR A 129 -7.65 10.37 -14.51
CA TYR A 129 -7.95 9.87 -15.85
C TYR A 129 -9.19 8.95 -15.91
N PRO A 130 -9.26 7.82 -15.16
CA PRO A 130 -10.47 7.00 -15.14
C PRO A 130 -11.68 7.73 -14.54
N VAL A 131 -11.47 8.64 -13.57
CA VAL A 131 -12.55 9.46 -13.00
C VAL A 131 -13.12 10.44 -14.02
N ALA A 132 -12.27 11.17 -14.75
CA ALA A 132 -12.69 12.10 -15.81
C ALA A 132 -13.43 11.38 -16.91
N PHE A 133 -12.89 10.24 -17.39
CA PHE A 133 -13.56 9.39 -18.37
C PHE A 133 -14.98 9.01 -17.92
N TYR A 134 -15.12 8.47 -16.70
CA TYR A 134 -16.41 8.04 -16.19
C TYR A 134 -17.40 9.19 -15.98
N LEU A 135 -16.95 10.34 -15.45
CA LEU A 135 -17.80 11.50 -15.24
C LEU A 135 -18.32 12.12 -16.55
N VAL A 136 -17.46 12.21 -17.58
CA VAL A 136 -17.84 12.69 -18.92
C VAL A 136 -18.82 11.74 -19.59
N THR A 137 -18.58 10.42 -19.53
CA THR A 137 -19.54 9.43 -20.05
C THR A 137 -20.91 9.51 -19.36
N LEU A 138 -20.94 9.67 -18.02
CA LEU A 138 -22.20 9.88 -17.29
C LEU A 138 -22.89 11.21 -17.63
N GLU A 139 -22.13 12.27 -17.93
CA GLU A 139 -22.68 13.57 -18.31
C GLU A 139 -23.37 13.48 -19.67
N GLN A 140 -22.70 12.89 -20.66
CA GLN A 140 -23.26 12.72 -21.99
C GLN A 140 -24.51 11.84 -21.99
N GLU A 141 -24.50 10.75 -21.22
CA GLU A 141 -25.68 9.90 -21.03
C GLU A 141 -26.84 10.64 -20.32
N ALA A 142 -26.54 11.61 -19.46
CA ALA A 142 -27.54 12.48 -18.85
C ALA A 142 -28.06 13.57 -19.82
N ILE A 143 -27.21 14.11 -20.70
CA ILE A 143 -27.57 15.10 -21.74
C ILE A 143 -28.44 14.45 -22.81
N PHE A 144 -28.00 13.36 -23.43
CA PHE A 144 -28.75 12.61 -24.45
C PHE A 144 -30.15 12.20 -23.95
N ARG A 145 -30.25 11.76 -22.69
CA ARG A 145 -31.54 11.43 -22.07
C ARG A 145 -32.39 12.66 -21.74
N ARG A 146 -31.80 13.82 -21.48
CA ARG A 146 -32.53 15.09 -21.25
C ARG A 146 -33.22 15.58 -22.52
N ASP A 147 -32.54 15.51 -23.66
CA ASP A 147 -33.11 15.93 -24.94
C ASP A 147 -34.21 14.96 -25.42
N LYS A 148 -34.11 13.69 -25.06
CA LYS A 148 -35.21 12.73 -25.27
C LYS A 148 -36.46 13.00 -24.40
N ILE A 149 -36.37 13.80 -23.33
CA ILE A 149 -37.51 14.16 -22.47
C ILE A 149 -38.34 15.29 -23.08
N THR A 150 -37.72 16.28 -23.75
CA THR A 150 -38.46 17.41 -24.33
C THR A 150 -39.41 16.98 -25.43
N HIS A 151 -39.11 15.88 -26.14
CA HIS A 151 -39.88 15.40 -27.28
C HIS A 151 -41.05 14.43 -26.95
N HIS A 152 -41.20 13.94 -25.70
CA HIS A 152 -42.20 12.90 -25.37
C HIS A 152 -42.89 13.07 -23.99
N LYS A 153 -44.09 13.66 -24.00
CA LYS A 153 -44.83 14.11 -22.81
C LYS A 153 -45.36 13.02 -21.85
N ARG A 154 -45.41 11.73 -22.21
CA ARG A 154 -46.16 10.69 -21.46
C ARG A 154 -45.33 9.69 -20.65
N LYS A 155 -43.99 9.66 -20.76
CA LYS A 155 -43.09 8.70 -20.05
C LYS A 155 -42.21 9.36 -18.96
N ARG A 156 -42.63 10.54 -18.48
CA ARG A 156 -41.83 11.51 -17.71
C ARG A 156 -41.26 10.97 -16.38
N SER A 157 -42.08 10.29 -15.56
CA SER A 157 -41.68 9.84 -14.20
C SER A 157 -40.52 8.81 -14.21
N LYS A 158 -40.63 7.72 -14.97
CA LYS A 158 -39.59 6.67 -15.02
C LYS A 158 -38.26 7.13 -15.60
N ILE A 159 -38.26 8.16 -16.46
CA ILE A 159 -37.03 8.74 -17.04
C ILE A 159 -36.41 9.74 -16.07
N PHE A 160 -37.22 10.59 -15.42
CA PHE A 160 -36.75 11.52 -14.39
C PHE A 160 -36.02 10.79 -13.26
N SER A 161 -36.60 9.70 -12.72
CA SER A 161 -35.96 8.85 -11.72
C SER A 161 -34.57 8.33 -12.15
N ARG A 162 -34.39 7.96 -13.42
CA ARG A 162 -33.07 7.50 -13.94
C ARG A 162 -32.08 8.65 -14.13
N LEU A 163 -32.55 9.83 -14.53
CA LEU A 163 -31.71 11.03 -14.62
C LEU A 163 -31.20 11.45 -13.24
N THR A 164 -32.04 11.36 -12.22
CA THR A 164 -31.64 11.61 -10.82
C THR A 164 -30.59 10.60 -10.35
N LYS A 165 -30.72 9.30 -10.72
CA LYS A 165 -29.70 8.28 -10.46
C LYS A 165 -28.36 8.59 -11.14
N LEU A 166 -28.35 8.90 -12.43
CA LEU A 166 -27.12 9.30 -13.16
C LEU A 166 -26.43 10.50 -12.50
N ARG A 167 -27.19 11.54 -12.11
CA ARG A 167 -26.64 12.70 -11.36
C ARG A 167 -26.16 12.31 -9.96
N ALA A 168 -26.84 11.40 -9.26
CA ALA A 168 -26.38 10.87 -7.97
C ALA A 168 -25.07 10.07 -8.10
N ALA A 169 -24.91 9.26 -9.14
CA ALA A 169 -23.68 8.52 -9.44
C ALA A 169 -22.50 9.46 -9.77
N GLN A 170 -22.72 10.53 -10.55
CA GLN A 170 -21.70 11.56 -10.78
C GLN A 170 -21.24 12.21 -9.46
N VAL A 171 -22.19 12.58 -8.59
CA VAL A 171 -21.87 13.16 -7.28
C VAL A 171 -21.15 12.13 -6.39
N ALA A 172 -21.58 10.87 -6.37
CA ALA A 172 -21.01 9.82 -5.52
C ALA A 172 -19.55 9.48 -5.85
N ILE A 173 -19.04 9.83 -7.04
CA ILE A 173 -17.65 9.58 -7.45
C ILE A 173 -16.85 10.90 -7.53
N GLY A 174 -17.42 11.94 -8.14
CA GLY A 174 -16.75 13.24 -8.28
C GLY A 174 -16.57 13.96 -6.94
N LEU A 175 -17.55 13.89 -6.04
CA LEU A 175 -17.50 14.60 -4.76
C LEU A 175 -16.44 14.02 -3.81
N PRO A 176 -16.32 12.69 -3.60
CA PRO A 176 -15.21 12.15 -2.81
C PRO A 176 -13.84 12.39 -3.43
N PHE A 177 -13.70 12.27 -4.76
CA PHE A 177 -12.43 12.57 -5.44
C PHE A 177 -12.00 14.02 -5.20
N PHE A 178 -12.92 14.98 -5.38
CA PHE A 178 -12.66 16.38 -5.12
C PHE A 178 -12.33 16.67 -3.64
N PHE A 179 -13.07 16.10 -2.69
CA PHE A 179 -12.76 16.28 -1.27
C PHE A 179 -11.42 15.67 -0.86
N ILE A 180 -11.07 14.47 -1.36
CA ILE A 180 -9.77 13.85 -1.07
C ILE A 180 -8.64 14.73 -1.64
N LEU A 181 -8.77 15.21 -2.88
CA LEU A 181 -7.80 16.11 -3.50
C LEU A 181 -7.67 17.43 -2.71
N LEU A 182 -8.79 18.08 -2.36
CA LEU A 182 -8.80 19.31 -1.58
C LEU A 182 -8.14 19.12 -0.20
N CYS A 183 -8.47 18.03 0.50
CA CYS A 183 -7.84 17.66 1.76
C CYS A 183 -6.33 17.47 1.59
N LEU A 184 -5.88 16.76 0.56
CA LEU A 184 -4.45 16.58 0.27
C LEU A 184 -3.76 17.91 -0.03
N CYS A 185 -4.37 18.84 -0.77
CA CYS A 185 -3.80 20.17 -1.00
C CYS A 185 -3.64 21.00 0.28
N VAL A 186 -4.55 20.90 1.26
CA VAL A 186 -4.45 21.66 2.53
C VAL A 186 -3.67 20.96 3.65
N VAL A 187 -3.42 19.65 3.54
CA VAL A 187 -2.65 18.84 4.52
C VAL A 187 -1.32 19.49 4.96
N PRO A 188 -0.51 20.12 4.08
CA PRO A 188 0.76 20.78 4.44
C PRO A 188 0.66 21.92 5.45
N TRP A 189 -0.53 22.47 5.69
CA TRP A 189 -0.77 23.45 6.76
C TRP A 189 -1.02 22.83 8.13
N GLY A 190 -1.41 21.54 8.18
CA GLY A 190 -1.88 20.88 9.41
C GLY A 190 -0.91 19.88 10.04
N TYR A 191 0.07 19.35 9.30
CA TYR A 191 0.99 18.33 9.84
C TYR A 191 2.36 18.89 10.25
N TYR A 192 2.89 18.33 11.34
CA TYR A 192 4.24 18.61 11.84
C TYR A 192 5.15 17.41 11.56
N SER A 193 6.29 17.64 10.90
CA SER A 193 7.36 16.65 10.78
C SER A 193 8.60 17.12 11.53
N PRO A 194 9.23 16.30 12.39
CA PRO A 194 10.44 16.66 13.11
C PRO A 194 11.66 16.88 12.19
N CYS A 195 11.59 16.47 10.92
CA CYS A 195 12.65 16.69 9.92
C CYS A 195 12.43 17.96 9.07
N LEU A 196 11.33 18.69 9.26
CA LEU A 196 11.07 19.99 8.63
C LEU A 196 11.67 21.13 9.47
N VAL A 197 12.99 21.27 9.43
CA VAL A 197 13.75 22.22 10.27
C VAL A 197 14.46 23.26 9.40
N GLU A 198 14.53 24.52 9.84
CA GLU A 198 15.31 25.54 9.14
C GLU A 198 16.81 25.25 9.25
N LYS A 199 17.59 25.52 8.20
CA LYS A 199 19.03 25.17 8.15
C LYS A 199 19.86 25.81 9.27
N ASN A 200 19.53 27.04 9.66
CA ASN A 200 20.11 27.77 10.80
C ASN A 200 19.62 27.27 12.18
N LYS A 201 18.60 26.41 12.22
CA LYS A 201 18.05 25.80 13.45
C LYS A 201 18.42 24.33 13.60
N LEU A 202 19.12 23.71 12.64
CA LEU A 202 19.68 22.38 12.81
C LEU A 202 20.78 22.41 13.87
N GLY A 203 20.78 21.44 14.78
CA GLY A 203 21.82 21.32 15.81
C GLY A 203 23.14 20.77 15.23
N PRO A 204 24.22 20.76 16.04
CA PRO A 204 25.42 19.99 15.70
C PRO A 204 25.07 18.51 15.50
N LYS A 205 25.95 17.77 14.82
CA LYS A 205 25.85 16.30 14.69
C LYS A 205 25.87 15.70 16.11
N PRO A 206 24.90 14.84 16.49
CA PRO A 206 24.91 14.22 17.81
C PRO A 206 26.16 13.39 18.02
N ASP A 207 26.73 13.46 19.22
CA ASP A 207 27.91 12.67 19.58
C ASP A 207 27.58 11.17 19.61
N LEU A 208 28.54 10.34 19.17
CA LEU A 208 28.39 8.89 19.09
C LEU A 208 29.08 8.22 20.28
N PHE A 209 28.29 7.58 21.15
CA PHE A 209 28.83 6.72 22.20
C PHE A 209 28.90 5.28 21.71
N GLY A 210 30.08 4.68 21.86
CA GLY A 210 30.32 3.27 21.55
C GLY A 210 29.68 2.39 22.61
N HIS A 211 28.55 1.80 22.26
CA HIS A 211 27.71 0.98 23.13
C HIS A 211 28.40 -0.33 23.49
N ARG A 212 28.73 -0.57 24.76
CA ARG A 212 29.62 -1.69 25.16
C ARG A 212 30.90 -1.79 24.30
N GLY A 213 31.39 -0.67 23.76
CA GLY A 213 32.41 -0.62 22.70
C GLY A 213 31.83 -0.50 21.28
N ALA A 214 32.18 -1.44 20.39
CA ALA A 214 31.71 -1.51 19.00
C ALA A 214 31.17 -2.94 18.70
N PRO A 215 29.98 -3.31 19.22
CA PRO A 215 29.44 -4.67 19.23
C PRO A 215 28.87 -5.14 17.88
N MET A 216 29.15 -4.43 16.79
CA MET A 216 29.05 -4.98 15.43
C MET A 216 30.40 -5.35 14.82
N LEU A 217 31.51 -4.97 15.45
CA LEU A 217 32.88 -5.19 14.98
C LEU A 217 33.70 -6.11 15.89
N ALA A 218 33.41 -6.14 17.20
CA ALA A 218 34.11 -6.97 18.18
C ALA A 218 33.26 -7.26 19.43
N PRO A 219 33.54 -8.36 20.18
CA PRO A 219 32.71 -8.83 21.30
C PRO A 219 32.46 -7.76 22.35
N GLU A 220 31.19 -7.50 22.67
CA GLU A 220 30.77 -6.44 23.60
C GLU A 220 31.51 -6.45 24.95
N ASN A 221 31.69 -5.28 25.56
CA ASN A 221 32.33 -5.11 26.87
C ASN A 221 33.76 -5.70 26.98
N THR A 222 34.45 -5.90 25.84
CA THR A 222 35.87 -6.29 25.79
C THR A 222 36.77 -5.15 25.31
N ILE A 223 38.06 -5.21 25.66
CA ILE A 223 39.10 -4.27 25.19
C ILE A 223 39.07 -4.15 23.66
N MET A 224 38.96 -5.27 22.92
CA MET A 224 38.87 -5.27 21.46
C MET A 224 37.70 -4.44 20.92
N SER A 225 36.55 -4.46 21.62
CA SER A 225 35.38 -3.66 21.22
C SER A 225 35.55 -2.18 21.52
N PHE A 226 36.21 -1.84 22.63
CA PHE A 226 36.58 -0.45 22.95
C PHE A 226 37.64 0.09 22.00
N GLU A 227 38.68 -0.69 21.65
CA GLU A 227 39.67 -0.34 20.63
C GLU A 227 39.00 -0.06 19.29
N LYS A 228 38.08 -0.93 18.84
CA LYS A 228 37.31 -0.73 17.61
C LYS A 228 36.42 0.51 17.67
N ALA A 229 35.85 0.87 18.83
CA ALA A 229 35.10 2.11 18.99
C ALA A 229 36.01 3.35 18.93
N VAL A 230 37.21 3.30 19.51
CA VAL A 230 38.21 4.38 19.47
C VAL A 230 38.79 4.57 18.06
N GLU A 231 39.11 3.49 17.34
CA GLU A 231 39.47 3.52 15.91
C GLU A 231 38.36 4.21 15.08
N ASN A 232 37.09 3.89 15.40
CA ASN A 232 35.92 4.52 14.81
C ASN A 232 35.62 5.93 15.32
N ARG A 233 36.48 6.51 16.18
CA ARG A 233 36.34 7.86 16.76
C ARG A 233 35.01 8.07 17.47
N ALA A 234 34.58 7.10 18.27
CA ALA A 234 33.53 7.31 19.26
C ALA A 234 33.90 8.49 20.18
N PHE A 235 32.93 9.32 20.53
CA PHE A 235 33.11 10.45 21.45
C PHE A 235 33.33 9.95 22.89
N GLY A 236 32.61 8.89 23.26
CA GLY A 236 32.75 8.21 24.54
C GLY A 236 32.49 6.71 24.39
N LEU A 237 32.89 5.97 25.42
CA LEU A 237 32.66 4.54 25.53
C LEU A 237 31.59 4.32 26.61
N GLU A 238 30.60 3.50 26.29
CA GLU A 238 29.58 3.05 27.23
C GLU A 238 29.86 1.59 27.60
N THR A 239 29.56 1.19 28.83
CA THR A 239 29.86 -0.14 29.35
C THR A 239 28.99 -0.48 30.55
N ASP A 240 28.75 -1.77 30.75
CA ASP A 240 28.02 -2.35 31.87
C ASP A 240 28.99 -2.94 32.90
N ILE A 241 28.73 -2.76 34.20
CA ILE A 241 29.63 -3.21 35.29
C ILE A 241 28.87 -4.09 36.29
N TYR A 242 29.46 -5.25 36.62
CA TYR A 242 29.10 -6.09 37.76
C TYR A 242 30.28 -6.19 38.73
N ILE A 243 30.05 -6.70 39.94
CA ILE A 243 31.07 -6.95 40.97
C ILE A 243 31.09 -8.44 41.29
N SER A 244 32.27 -9.06 41.33
CA SER A 244 32.47 -10.48 41.65
C SER A 244 32.31 -10.76 43.15
N ILE A 245 32.28 -12.04 43.55
CA ILE A 245 32.07 -12.42 44.97
C ILE A 245 33.27 -12.02 45.86
N ASP A 246 34.46 -11.92 45.27
CA ASP A 246 35.69 -11.40 45.84
C ASP A 246 35.85 -9.87 45.67
N GLY A 247 34.80 -9.16 45.25
CA GLY A 247 34.73 -7.70 45.27
C GLY A 247 35.39 -6.99 44.08
N VAL A 248 35.78 -7.71 43.03
CA VAL A 248 36.44 -7.14 41.83
C VAL A 248 35.38 -6.68 40.82
N PRO A 249 35.39 -5.40 40.39
CA PRO A 249 34.53 -4.96 39.30
C PRO A 249 34.95 -5.57 37.97
N PHE A 250 33.99 -6.04 37.18
CA PHE A 250 34.21 -6.58 35.84
C PHE A 250 33.12 -6.12 34.87
N LEU A 251 33.44 -6.12 33.58
CA LEU A 251 32.54 -5.63 32.54
C LEU A 251 31.63 -6.77 32.07
N MET A 252 30.32 -6.59 32.24
CA MET A 252 29.30 -7.57 31.88
C MET A 252 27.94 -6.88 31.87
N HIS A 253 27.13 -7.13 30.84
CA HIS A 253 25.74 -6.67 30.84
C HIS A 253 24.80 -7.67 31.52
N ASP A 254 24.98 -8.95 31.22
CA ASP A 254 24.00 -9.98 31.55
C ASP A 254 24.09 -10.37 33.02
N HIS A 255 22.92 -10.69 33.59
CA HIS A 255 22.82 -11.23 34.94
C HIS A 255 23.57 -12.57 35.06
N ASP A 256 23.64 -13.38 34.00
CA ASP A 256 24.39 -14.64 33.96
C ASP A 256 25.36 -14.70 32.78
N LEU A 257 26.22 -15.70 32.77
CA LEU A 257 27.39 -15.75 31.88
C LEU A 257 27.12 -16.44 30.52
N ARG A 258 25.88 -16.89 30.23
CA ARG A 258 25.60 -17.85 29.15
C ARG A 258 25.71 -17.31 27.74
N ARG A 259 25.35 -16.05 27.52
CA ARG A 259 25.31 -15.46 26.17
C ARG A 259 26.70 -15.03 25.71
N THR A 260 27.45 -14.40 26.61
CA THR A 260 28.69 -13.68 26.30
C THR A 260 29.95 -14.43 26.71
N THR A 261 29.85 -15.67 27.20
CA THR A 261 31.02 -16.49 27.57
C THR A 261 30.81 -17.97 27.24
N ASN A 262 31.88 -18.77 27.34
CA ASN A 262 31.79 -20.22 27.22
C ASN A 262 31.44 -20.97 28.53
N ILE A 263 30.74 -20.33 29.49
CA ILE A 263 30.35 -20.98 30.77
C ILE A 263 29.58 -22.30 30.58
N MET A 264 28.85 -22.46 29.47
CA MET A 264 28.13 -23.70 29.14
C MET A 264 29.08 -24.86 28.83
N GLU A 265 30.30 -24.58 28.35
CA GLU A 265 31.35 -25.58 28.11
C GLU A 265 32.13 -25.88 29.41
N VAL A 266 32.40 -24.85 30.21
CA VAL A 266 33.29 -24.93 31.39
C VAL A 266 32.57 -25.42 32.65
N MET A 267 31.36 -24.92 32.92
CA MET A 267 30.60 -25.24 34.15
C MET A 267 29.08 -25.16 33.92
N PRO A 268 28.49 -26.05 33.10
CA PRO A 268 27.09 -25.98 32.69
C PRO A 268 26.08 -25.97 33.85
N ASN A 269 26.36 -26.70 34.94
CA ASN A 269 25.48 -26.76 36.11
C ASN A 269 25.35 -25.41 36.85
N SER A 270 26.39 -24.57 36.76
CA SER A 270 26.43 -23.24 37.40
C SER A 270 26.04 -22.12 36.42
N SER A 271 25.79 -22.43 35.16
CA SER A 271 25.60 -21.44 34.09
C SER A 271 24.48 -20.42 34.31
N ARG A 272 23.45 -20.75 35.11
CA ARG A 272 22.33 -19.85 35.45
C ARG A 272 22.55 -19.04 36.72
N ILE A 273 23.66 -19.24 37.43
CA ILE A 273 24.00 -18.48 38.62
C ILE A 273 24.36 -17.05 38.18
N GLN A 274 24.02 -16.07 39.02
CA GLN A 274 24.36 -14.67 38.76
C GLN A 274 25.88 -14.51 38.62
N SER A 275 26.32 -13.74 37.63
CA SER A 275 27.72 -13.46 37.31
C SER A 275 28.51 -12.96 38.53
N SER A 276 27.87 -12.20 39.43
CA SER A 276 28.41 -11.74 40.70
C SER A 276 28.76 -12.81 41.74
N PHE A 277 28.24 -14.04 41.67
CA PHE A 277 28.57 -15.09 42.65
C PHE A 277 29.84 -15.89 42.32
N PHE A 278 30.53 -15.55 41.24
CA PHE A 278 31.79 -16.16 40.85
C PHE A 278 32.98 -15.32 41.32
N TYR A 279 34.11 -15.98 41.58
CA TYR A 279 35.40 -15.34 41.86
C TYR A 279 36.00 -14.79 40.57
N TRP A 280 36.69 -13.65 40.66
CA TRP A 280 37.38 -13.05 39.51
C TRP A 280 38.43 -13.99 38.90
N SER A 281 39.13 -14.75 39.74
CA SER A 281 40.10 -15.78 39.33
C SER A 281 39.49 -16.88 38.44
N PHE A 282 38.18 -17.12 38.53
CA PHE A 282 37.45 -18.00 37.62
C PHE A 282 36.89 -17.22 36.41
N LEU A 283 36.23 -16.07 36.64
CA LEU A 283 35.63 -15.25 35.59
C LEU A 283 36.62 -14.89 34.46
N SER A 284 37.85 -14.53 34.84
CA SER A 284 38.95 -14.19 33.93
C SER A 284 39.48 -15.36 33.09
N THR A 285 39.07 -16.61 33.36
CA THR A 285 39.39 -17.78 32.53
C THR A 285 38.39 -18.04 31.42
N LEU A 286 37.21 -17.42 31.47
CA LEU A 286 36.14 -17.66 30.50
C LEU A 286 36.41 -16.95 29.18
N ASN A 287 36.12 -17.63 28.06
CA ASN A 287 36.25 -17.04 26.74
C ASN A 287 35.05 -16.11 26.45
N ALA A 288 35.27 -14.80 26.60
CA ALA A 288 34.26 -13.77 26.38
C ALA A 288 34.11 -13.31 24.92
N GLY A 289 34.74 -14.00 23.95
CA GLY A 289 34.79 -13.56 22.54
C GLY A 289 34.21 -14.56 21.53
N LYS A 290 34.32 -15.87 21.78
CA LYS A 290 33.93 -16.94 20.85
C LYS A 290 32.47 -16.82 20.38
N TRP A 291 31.56 -16.57 21.32
CA TRP A 291 30.11 -16.40 21.07
C TRP A 291 29.76 -15.31 20.06
N PHE A 292 30.63 -14.30 19.89
CA PHE A 292 30.38 -13.15 19.03
C PHE A 292 30.30 -13.55 17.55
N VAL A 293 30.98 -14.65 17.18
CA VAL A 293 30.94 -15.23 15.84
C VAL A 293 29.59 -15.92 15.56
N ASP A 294 28.84 -16.30 16.62
CA ASP A 294 27.68 -17.20 16.55
C ASP A 294 26.31 -16.52 16.84
N SER A 295 26.28 -15.31 17.45
CA SER A 295 25.09 -14.43 17.68
C SER A 295 23.98 -14.99 18.62
N TRP A 296 22.96 -14.27 19.13
CA TRP A 296 22.45 -12.88 18.99
C TRP A 296 22.33 -12.19 20.39
N ILE A 297 21.55 -11.10 20.56
CA ILE A 297 21.57 -10.21 21.75
C ILE A 297 20.19 -9.98 22.43
N TYR A 298 20.18 -9.80 23.76
CA TYR A 298 19.03 -9.36 24.60
C TYR A 298 19.44 -8.42 25.78
N TRP A 299 18.49 -7.80 26.51
CA TRP A 299 18.71 -6.62 27.40
C TRP A 299 17.98 -6.64 28.78
N LEU A 300 18.47 -5.93 29.83
CA LEU A 300 17.96 -5.97 31.24
C LEU A 300 17.97 -4.61 32.03
N PRO A 301 17.37 -4.51 33.26
CA PRO A 301 17.10 -3.26 33.99
C PRO A 301 18.11 -2.88 35.11
N GLY A 302 18.04 -1.64 35.63
CA GLY A 302 18.95 -1.15 36.70
C GLY A 302 18.19 -0.62 37.93
N PHE A 303 18.23 -1.38 39.02
CA PHE A 303 17.47 -1.12 40.25
C PHE A 303 18.29 -0.41 41.36
N ASP A 304 19.61 -0.52 41.37
CA ASP A 304 20.46 -0.21 42.55
C ASP A 304 21.02 1.23 42.60
N ARG A 305 20.28 2.23 42.10
CA ARG A 305 20.78 3.61 41.94
C ARG A 305 21.25 4.25 43.25
N ASP A 306 20.52 4.06 44.34
CA ASP A 306 20.85 4.70 45.63
C ASP A 306 22.08 4.08 46.30
N TYR A 307 22.31 2.77 46.09
CA TYR A 307 23.55 2.11 46.50
C TYR A 307 24.76 2.70 45.75
N VAL A 308 24.65 2.90 44.43
CA VAL A 308 25.73 3.50 43.63
C VAL A 308 26.02 4.93 44.08
N LYS A 309 25.00 5.77 44.32
CA LYS A 309 25.19 7.14 44.86
C LYS A 309 25.94 7.14 46.20
N GLN A 310 25.67 6.19 47.09
CA GLN A 310 26.34 6.09 48.39
C GLN A 310 27.79 5.60 48.27
N LYS A 311 28.08 4.62 47.39
CA LYS A 311 29.39 4.00 47.26
C LYS A 311 30.36 4.74 46.32
N ALA A 312 29.83 5.46 45.34
CA ALA A 312 30.60 6.14 44.31
C ALA A 312 30.07 7.58 44.06
N PRO A 313 30.14 8.48 45.05
CA PRO A 313 29.53 9.82 44.97
C PRO A 313 30.12 10.73 43.88
N GLY A 314 31.30 10.41 43.34
CA GLY A 314 31.90 11.11 42.20
C GLY A 314 31.44 10.65 40.82
N PHE A 315 30.58 9.63 40.72
CA PHE A 315 30.12 9.08 39.43
C PHE A 315 28.90 9.85 38.93
N GLN A 316 28.97 10.36 37.69
CA GLN A 316 27.85 11.03 37.04
C GLN A 316 26.67 10.07 36.84
N GLN A 317 25.52 10.43 37.42
CA GLN A 317 24.30 9.63 37.34
C GLN A 317 23.49 10.02 36.10
N VAL A 318 23.18 9.04 35.24
CA VAL A 318 22.32 9.23 34.07
C VAL A 318 20.93 8.64 34.36
N GLY A 319 19.88 9.42 34.19
CA GLY A 319 18.48 9.03 34.44
C GLY A 319 17.91 8.13 33.35
N ARG A 320 16.77 7.50 33.64
CA ARG A 320 15.87 6.95 32.61
C ARG A 320 14.78 7.99 32.30
N LEU A 321 13.82 7.66 31.44
CA LEU A 321 12.69 8.53 31.15
C LEU A 321 11.76 8.66 32.37
N SER A 322 11.90 9.78 33.09
CA SER A 322 11.15 10.18 34.29
C SER A 322 10.74 11.65 34.19
N PRO A 323 9.70 12.12 34.92
CA PRO A 323 9.32 13.53 34.95
C PRO A 323 10.48 14.47 35.32
N VAL A 324 10.47 15.69 34.78
CA VAL A 324 11.54 16.68 34.97
C VAL A 324 11.72 17.04 36.45
N GLU A 325 10.63 17.09 37.20
CA GLU A 325 10.61 17.37 38.64
C GLU A 325 11.33 16.28 39.46
N GLU A 326 11.17 15.01 39.06
CA GLU A 326 11.86 13.87 39.68
C GLU A 326 13.36 13.90 39.38
N LEU A 327 13.72 14.13 38.11
CA LEU A 327 15.12 14.25 37.69
C LEU A 327 15.83 15.40 38.42
N ARG A 328 15.17 16.56 38.57
CA ARG A 328 15.69 17.70 39.35
C ARG A 328 15.85 17.37 40.83
N ARG A 329 14.87 16.71 41.45
CA ARG A 329 14.94 16.25 42.85
C ARG A 329 16.12 15.31 43.09
N GLU A 330 16.47 14.49 42.10
CA GLU A 330 17.62 13.58 42.15
C GLU A 330 18.95 14.19 41.65
N ASN A 331 18.96 15.48 41.27
CA ASN A 331 20.10 16.17 40.67
C ASN A 331 20.66 15.48 39.41
N ILE A 332 19.76 14.98 38.55
CA ILE A 332 20.07 14.32 37.28
C ILE A 332 19.86 15.30 36.12
N SER A 333 20.94 15.63 35.42
CA SER A 333 20.93 16.51 34.23
C SER A 333 21.04 15.78 32.90
N ILE A 334 21.27 14.45 32.89
CA ILE A 334 21.39 13.63 31.69
C ILE A 334 20.39 12.48 31.77
N ILE A 335 19.66 12.21 30.68
CA ILE A 335 18.82 11.00 30.54
C ILE A 335 19.31 10.11 29.41
N ASN A 336 19.26 8.80 29.65
CA ASN A 336 19.41 7.76 28.64
C ASN A 336 18.02 7.15 28.37
N VAL A 337 17.51 7.23 27.14
CA VAL A 337 16.12 6.88 26.83
C VAL A 337 15.94 6.20 25.46
N ASP A 338 15.01 5.23 25.39
CA ASP A 338 14.54 4.64 24.14
C ASP A 338 13.81 5.69 23.28
N TYR A 339 14.22 5.79 22.01
CA TYR A 339 13.71 6.81 21.09
C TYR A 339 12.19 6.75 20.92
N LYS A 340 11.58 5.56 20.90
CA LYS A 340 10.12 5.41 20.69
C LYS A 340 9.39 6.09 21.85
N ARG A 341 9.82 5.81 23.08
CA ARG A 341 9.22 6.40 24.30
C ARG A 341 9.43 7.90 24.38
N LEU A 342 10.62 8.41 24.05
CA LEU A 342 10.88 9.85 24.04
C LEU A 342 10.02 10.60 23.01
N PHE A 343 9.97 10.12 21.76
CA PHE A 343 9.19 10.78 20.71
C PHE A 343 7.67 10.61 20.88
N HIS A 344 7.22 9.64 21.66
CA HIS A 344 5.82 9.49 22.09
C HIS A 344 5.45 10.48 23.21
N ASN A 345 6.22 10.50 24.30
CA ASN A 345 5.91 11.32 25.47
C ASN A 345 6.25 12.80 25.29
N GLY A 346 7.08 13.14 24.29
CA GLY A 346 7.48 14.50 23.99
C GLY A 346 8.82 14.89 24.62
N LEU A 347 9.46 15.88 23.99
CA LEU A 347 10.81 16.34 24.32
C LEU A 347 10.89 17.84 24.65
N ARG A 348 9.73 18.52 24.76
CA ARG A 348 9.64 19.96 25.02
C ARG A 348 10.16 20.30 26.42
N ASP A 349 9.71 19.57 27.43
CA ASP A 349 9.93 19.94 28.83
C ASP A 349 11.36 19.61 29.26
N TYR A 350 11.91 18.47 28.82
CA TYR A 350 13.33 18.13 28.96
C TYR A 350 14.25 19.20 28.37
N LYS A 351 13.94 19.69 27.16
CA LYS A 351 14.71 20.78 26.53
C LYS A 351 14.54 22.13 27.23
N ALA A 352 13.34 22.45 27.73
CA ALA A 352 13.10 23.65 28.52
C ALA A 352 13.82 23.61 29.87
N ALA A 353 14.16 22.42 30.37
CA ALA A 353 14.91 22.17 31.59
C ALA A 353 16.42 21.98 31.39
N ASP A 354 16.94 22.16 30.16
CA ASP A 354 18.33 21.95 29.76
C ASP A 354 18.89 20.56 30.10
N ILE A 355 18.03 19.54 29.98
CA ILE A 355 18.42 18.13 30.21
C ILE A 355 19.10 17.59 28.96
N THR A 356 20.33 17.10 29.12
CA THR A 356 21.06 16.36 28.08
C THR A 356 20.36 15.04 27.81
N ILE A 357 20.17 14.72 26.52
CA ILE A 357 19.42 13.53 26.09
C ILE A 357 20.33 12.64 25.24
N ASN A 358 20.56 11.43 25.73
CA ASN A 358 21.13 10.33 24.98
C ASN A 358 20.03 9.36 24.52
N LEU A 359 20.03 9.01 23.23
CA LEU A 359 19.11 7.99 22.70
C LEU A 359 19.79 6.63 22.53
N TYR A 360 19.16 5.57 23.02
CA TYR A 360 19.62 4.20 22.84
C TYR A 360 18.49 3.27 22.34
N ILE A 361 18.72 2.22 21.56
CA ILE A 361 19.92 1.97 20.75
C ILE A 361 19.59 2.44 19.32
N VAL A 362 20.41 3.32 18.76
CA VAL A 362 20.16 3.92 17.44
C VAL A 362 21.06 3.26 16.41
N ASN A 363 20.56 2.24 15.71
CA ASN A 363 21.34 1.50 14.69
C ASN A 363 20.91 1.78 13.24
N LYS A 364 19.93 2.68 13.02
CA LYS A 364 19.36 2.95 11.70
C LYS A 364 19.60 4.41 11.28
N PRO A 365 20.14 4.68 10.08
CA PRO A 365 20.42 6.03 9.58
C PRO A 365 19.25 7.03 9.70
N TRP A 366 18.01 6.59 9.44
CA TRP A 366 16.84 7.47 9.54
C TRP A 366 16.50 7.85 10.99
N VAL A 367 16.75 6.98 11.97
CA VAL A 367 16.54 7.27 13.40
C VAL A 367 17.62 8.21 13.91
N PHE A 368 18.87 8.04 13.46
CA PHE A 368 19.96 8.99 13.73
C PHE A 368 19.67 10.37 13.13
N SER A 369 19.17 10.41 11.89
CA SER A 369 18.77 11.64 11.22
C SER A 369 17.62 12.34 11.95
N LEU A 370 16.63 11.57 12.42
CA LEU A 370 15.56 12.07 13.28
C LEU A 370 16.12 12.65 14.60
N ALA A 371 17.05 11.97 15.26
CA ALA A 371 17.68 12.47 16.48
C ALA A 371 18.41 13.81 16.24
N TRP A 372 19.15 13.92 15.15
CA TRP A 372 19.86 15.12 14.73
C TRP A 372 18.91 16.29 14.41
N CYS A 373 17.91 16.08 13.55
CA CYS A 373 16.86 17.07 13.28
C CYS A 373 16.13 17.51 14.58
N SER A 374 15.95 16.56 15.51
CA SER A 374 15.31 16.80 16.80
C SER A 374 16.25 17.38 17.86
N ARG A 375 17.48 17.82 17.53
CA ARG A 375 18.47 18.35 18.50
C ARG A 375 18.61 17.47 19.75
N ILE A 376 18.77 16.16 19.54
CA ILE A 376 19.23 15.23 20.57
C ILE A 376 20.75 15.40 20.70
N HIS A 377 21.28 15.27 21.91
CA HIS A 377 22.67 15.59 22.21
C HIS A 377 23.61 14.47 21.76
N SER A 378 23.26 13.23 22.06
CA SER A 378 24.06 12.06 21.71
C SER A 378 23.21 10.84 21.40
N VAL A 379 23.82 9.86 20.74
CA VAL A 379 23.22 8.53 20.55
C VAL A 379 24.19 7.43 20.95
N THR A 380 23.64 6.37 21.52
CA THR A 380 24.31 5.09 21.76
C THR A 380 23.97 4.15 20.62
N THR A 381 25.00 3.59 19.98
CA THR A 381 24.85 2.78 18.77
C THR A 381 25.79 1.58 18.75
N ASP A 382 25.31 0.47 18.20
CA ASP A 382 26.14 -0.68 17.86
C ASP A 382 26.89 -0.45 16.52
N ASN A 383 26.36 0.45 15.67
CA ASN A 383 26.80 0.67 14.30
C ASN A 383 27.47 2.03 14.08
N ILE A 384 28.55 2.27 14.82
CA ILE A 384 29.31 3.52 14.81
C ILE A 384 29.80 3.83 13.38
N GLU A 385 30.33 2.83 12.67
CA GLU A 385 30.89 3.00 11.33
C GLU A 385 29.85 3.55 10.33
N LEU A 386 28.67 2.93 10.26
CA LEU A 386 27.59 3.37 9.36
C LEU A 386 27.07 4.77 9.71
N LEU A 387 26.87 5.07 10.99
CA LEU A 387 26.31 6.36 11.40
C LEU A 387 27.33 7.49 11.32
N ARG A 388 28.62 7.19 11.52
CA ARG A 388 29.70 8.16 11.37
C ARG A 388 29.78 8.71 9.94
N GLN A 389 29.56 7.87 8.92
CA GLN A 389 29.56 8.27 7.50
C GLN A 389 28.41 9.21 7.10
N ILE A 390 27.42 9.43 7.98
CA ILE A 390 26.30 10.33 7.72
C ILE A 390 26.72 11.77 8.03
N ASP A 391 27.13 12.53 7.01
CA ASP A 391 27.50 13.95 7.16
C ASP A 391 26.30 14.91 7.09
N TYR A 392 25.12 14.41 6.75
CA TYR A 392 23.88 15.18 6.73
C TYR A 392 22.66 14.31 7.07
N PRO A 393 21.70 14.79 7.87
CA PRO A 393 20.51 14.01 8.21
C PRO A 393 19.67 13.66 6.98
N TYR A 394 19.41 12.36 6.79
CA TYR A 394 18.52 11.83 5.76
C TYR A 394 17.09 12.33 6.02
N TYR A 395 16.37 12.62 4.92
CA TYR A 395 15.00 13.13 4.94
C TYR A 395 14.81 14.50 5.63
N PHE A 396 15.90 15.21 5.94
CA PHE A 396 15.84 16.63 6.29
C PHE A 396 15.33 17.44 5.09
N MET A 397 14.43 18.38 5.36
CA MET A 397 13.95 19.32 4.34
C MET A 397 13.68 20.69 4.96
N VAL A 398 14.14 21.76 4.31
CA VAL A 398 13.89 23.13 4.81
C VAL A 398 12.41 23.50 4.55
N PRO A 399 11.68 24.09 5.52
CA PRO A 399 10.29 24.49 5.33
C PRO A 399 10.01 25.47 4.17
N SER A 400 11.01 26.21 3.69
CA SER A 400 10.90 27.03 2.47
C SER A 400 10.90 26.17 1.21
N TYR A 401 11.88 25.27 1.06
CA TYR A 401 11.95 24.33 -0.07
C TYR A 401 10.74 23.40 -0.12
N TYR A 402 10.30 22.87 1.03
CA TYR A 402 9.08 22.07 1.08
C TYR A 402 7.86 22.85 0.58
N ARG A 403 7.66 24.10 1.06
CA ARG A 403 6.54 24.94 0.61
C ARG A 403 6.60 25.28 -0.89
N ILE A 404 7.79 25.55 -1.44
CA ILE A 404 7.95 25.82 -2.88
C ILE A 404 7.62 24.56 -3.69
N MET A 405 8.16 23.40 -3.30
CA MET A 405 7.92 22.12 -3.96
C MET A 405 6.44 21.72 -3.91
N TRP A 406 5.78 21.91 -2.76
CA TRP A 406 4.34 21.69 -2.59
C TRP A 406 3.51 22.63 -3.48
N LEU A 407 3.71 23.95 -3.41
CA LEU A 407 2.98 24.91 -4.25
C LEU A 407 3.14 24.62 -5.74
N PHE A 408 4.35 24.26 -6.17
CA PHE A 408 4.61 23.86 -7.54
C PHE A 408 3.85 22.57 -7.93
N LEU A 409 3.86 21.54 -7.08
CA LEU A 409 3.16 20.29 -7.35
C LEU A 409 1.63 20.45 -7.35
N ASP A 410 1.07 21.27 -6.47
CA ASP A 410 -0.38 21.54 -6.43
C ASP A 410 -0.83 22.29 -7.71
N ILE A 411 -0.08 23.32 -8.14
CA ILE A 411 -0.34 24.01 -9.41
C ILE A 411 -0.24 23.02 -10.58
N LEU A 412 0.82 22.21 -10.63
CA LEU A 412 1.03 21.21 -11.69
C LEU A 412 -0.10 20.16 -11.71
N THR A 413 -0.58 19.75 -10.54
CA THR A 413 -1.71 18.82 -10.35
C THR A 413 -3.00 19.41 -10.89
N VAL A 414 -3.34 20.66 -10.55
CA VAL A 414 -4.51 21.35 -11.08
C VAL A 414 -4.43 21.47 -12.60
N VAL A 415 -3.26 21.82 -13.16
CA VAL A 415 -3.04 21.90 -14.61
C VAL A 415 -3.22 20.54 -15.29
N PHE A 416 -2.64 19.46 -14.77
CA PHE A 416 -2.78 18.12 -15.36
C PHE A 416 -4.21 17.59 -15.28
N ILE A 417 -4.88 17.72 -14.13
CA ILE A 417 -6.27 17.29 -13.97
C ILE A 417 -7.17 18.08 -14.93
N PHE A 418 -7.01 19.41 -15.01
CA PHE A 418 -7.75 20.24 -15.96
C PHE A 418 -7.50 19.80 -17.40
N ALA A 419 -6.24 19.55 -17.80
CA ALA A 419 -5.88 19.08 -19.13
C ALA A 419 -6.51 17.70 -19.45
N ILE A 420 -6.55 16.78 -18.49
CA ILE A 420 -7.19 15.46 -18.61
C ILE A 420 -8.70 15.61 -18.83
N PHE A 421 -9.38 16.43 -18.03
CA PHE A 421 -10.81 16.71 -18.21
C PHE A 421 -11.10 17.39 -19.55
N CYS A 422 -10.31 18.39 -19.96
CA CYS A 422 -10.44 19.04 -21.27
C CYS A 422 -10.18 18.07 -22.43
N PHE A 423 -9.20 17.17 -22.31
CA PHE A 423 -8.91 16.16 -23.32
C PHE A 423 -10.07 15.17 -23.48
N HIS A 424 -10.62 14.64 -22.38
CA HIS A 424 -11.79 13.77 -22.43
C HIS A 424 -13.01 14.48 -23.00
N TRP A 425 -13.29 15.71 -22.56
CA TRP A 425 -14.39 16.53 -23.07
C TRP A 425 -14.25 16.80 -24.58
N TRP A 426 -13.06 17.20 -25.03
CA TRP A 426 -12.79 17.44 -26.45
C TRP A 426 -12.96 16.16 -27.28
N ARG A 427 -12.37 15.04 -26.83
CA ARG A 427 -12.44 13.74 -27.52
C ARG A 427 -13.89 13.28 -27.69
N GLU A 428 -14.70 13.37 -26.63
CA GLU A 428 -16.10 12.91 -26.67
C GLU A 428 -16.96 13.79 -27.60
N ASN A 429 -16.75 15.11 -27.59
CA ASN A 429 -17.44 16.03 -28.50
C ASN A 429 -17.06 15.81 -29.99
N GLN A 430 -15.89 15.22 -30.28
CA GLN A 430 -15.57 14.80 -31.66
C GLN A 430 -16.33 13.53 -32.05
N ILE A 431 -16.47 12.58 -31.12
CA ILE A 431 -17.25 11.35 -31.32
C ILE A 431 -18.72 11.71 -31.60
N GLU A 432 -19.30 12.63 -30.83
CA GLU A 432 -20.67 13.11 -31.02
C GLU A 432 -20.89 13.70 -32.43
N LYS A 433 -19.99 14.59 -32.90
CA LYS A 433 -20.04 15.15 -34.27
C LYS A 433 -19.93 14.09 -35.37
N VAL A 434 -19.15 13.03 -35.16
CA VAL A 434 -19.05 11.90 -36.09
C VAL A 434 -20.37 11.11 -36.14
N PHE A 435 -21.04 10.92 -35.00
CA PHE A 435 -22.36 10.29 -34.97
C PHE A 435 -23.47 11.17 -35.57
N GLU A 436 -23.50 12.47 -35.29
CA GLU A 436 -24.48 13.40 -35.88
C GLU A 436 -24.35 13.46 -37.41
N SER A 437 -23.13 13.61 -37.92
CA SER A 437 -22.88 13.60 -39.36
C SER A 437 -23.32 12.27 -39.99
N SER A 438 -22.96 11.13 -39.39
CA SER A 438 -23.38 9.79 -39.86
C SER A 438 -24.91 9.63 -39.87
N SER A 439 -25.60 10.10 -38.83
CA SER A 439 -27.07 10.07 -38.75
C SER A 439 -27.71 10.91 -39.86
N SER A 440 -27.16 12.11 -40.13
CA SER A 440 -27.67 13.01 -41.17
C SER A 440 -27.54 12.41 -42.58
N TYR A 441 -26.46 11.66 -42.85
CA TYR A 441 -26.32 10.92 -44.10
C TYR A 441 -27.39 9.83 -44.23
N THR A 442 -27.62 9.03 -43.18
CA THR A 442 -28.65 7.97 -43.21
C THR A 442 -30.08 8.49 -43.34
N ASP A 443 -30.41 9.65 -42.76
CA ASP A 443 -31.72 10.30 -42.95
C ASP A 443 -31.86 10.94 -44.33
N THR A 444 -30.77 11.44 -44.93
CA THR A 444 -30.78 11.97 -46.29
C THR A 444 -30.98 10.83 -47.32
N GLU A 445 -30.28 9.70 -47.13
CA GLU A 445 -30.42 8.51 -47.97
C GLU A 445 -31.83 7.90 -47.82
N SER A 446 -32.22 7.65 -46.57
CA SER A 446 -33.56 7.86 -45.98
C SER A 446 -34.64 8.45 -46.89
N ILE A 447 -34.63 9.78 -46.94
CA ILE A 447 -35.60 10.63 -47.65
C ILE A 447 -35.47 10.48 -49.17
N SER A 448 -34.26 10.30 -49.70
CA SER A 448 -34.03 10.10 -51.14
C SER A 448 -34.65 8.80 -51.67
N LEU A 449 -34.60 7.72 -50.89
CA LEU A 449 -35.21 6.43 -51.20
C LEU A 449 -36.74 6.48 -51.14
N LYS A 450 -37.31 7.23 -50.19
CA LYS A 450 -38.75 7.52 -50.17
C LYS A 450 -39.19 8.35 -51.38
N ARG A 451 -38.43 9.39 -51.75
CA ARG A 451 -38.73 10.25 -52.90
C ARG A 451 -38.70 9.48 -54.22
N ARG A 452 -37.67 8.66 -54.45
CA ARG A 452 -37.59 7.75 -55.61
C ARG A 452 -38.71 6.70 -55.67
N LYS A 453 -39.26 6.25 -54.53
CA LYS A 453 -40.43 5.37 -54.50
C LYS A 453 -41.74 6.11 -54.80
N SER A 454 -41.85 7.39 -54.46
CA SER A 454 -43.01 8.24 -54.79
C SER A 454 -43.08 8.50 -56.30
N GLU A 455 -41.98 8.96 -56.90
CA GLU A 455 -41.93 9.29 -58.34
C GLU A 455 -42.18 8.06 -59.24
N LYS A 456 -41.76 6.86 -58.81
CA LYS A 456 -42.05 5.60 -59.54
C LYS A 456 -43.49 5.10 -59.41
N ALA A 457 -44.26 5.58 -58.44
CA ALA A 457 -45.65 5.16 -58.25
C ALA A 457 -46.63 5.92 -59.14
N GLU A 458 -46.34 7.19 -59.46
CA GLU A 458 -47.23 8.03 -60.27
C GLU A 458 -47.14 7.75 -61.78
N THR A 459 -46.04 7.14 -62.27
CA THR A 459 -45.87 6.86 -63.71
C THR A 459 -46.48 5.54 -64.20
N PHE A 460 -47.06 4.70 -63.32
CA PHE A 460 -47.45 3.31 -63.67
C PHE A 460 -48.97 3.03 -63.56
N SER A 461 -49.81 4.06 -63.63
CA SER A 461 -51.27 3.90 -63.54
C SER A 461 -52.02 4.55 -64.71
N MET A 462 -51.81 4.05 -65.93
CA MET A 462 -52.81 4.19 -66.99
C MET A 462 -52.74 3.07 -68.04
N THR A 463 -53.92 2.60 -68.46
CA THR A 463 -54.22 1.65 -69.55
C THR A 463 -53.75 0.19 -69.42
N VAL A 464 -54.74 -0.72 -69.44
CA VAL A 464 -54.65 -2.18 -69.59
C VAL A 464 -55.66 -2.59 -70.65
N GLU A 465 -55.26 -3.37 -71.67
CA GLU A 465 -56.12 -4.25 -72.48
C GLU A 465 -55.24 -5.30 -73.23
N PRO A 466 -55.78 -6.42 -73.78
CA PRO A 466 -55.14 -7.73 -73.61
C PRO A 466 -54.56 -8.44 -74.85
N LEU A 467 -53.86 -9.56 -74.58
CA LEU A 467 -53.16 -10.47 -75.51
C LEU A 467 -54.03 -11.16 -76.58
N PRO A 468 -53.40 -11.61 -77.68
CA PRO A 468 -53.56 -13.02 -78.09
C PRO A 468 -52.28 -13.78 -78.55
N GLN A 469 -52.19 -15.01 -78.05
CA GLN A 469 -51.62 -16.31 -78.54
C GLN A 469 -50.55 -16.46 -79.65
N ALA A 470 -49.58 -17.34 -79.31
CA ALA A 470 -49.02 -18.50 -80.06
C ALA A 470 -48.14 -18.33 -81.34
N GLY A 471 -47.03 -19.11 -81.40
CA GLY A 471 -46.25 -19.32 -82.63
C GLY A 471 -44.81 -19.85 -82.47
N GLU A 472 -44.65 -21.18 -82.41
CA GLU A 472 -43.53 -22.00 -82.93
C GLU A 472 -42.03 -21.76 -82.60
N SER A 473 -41.28 -22.86 -82.78
CA SER A 473 -39.83 -23.08 -82.65
C SER A 473 -39.40 -23.80 -83.94
N PRO A 474 -38.18 -23.63 -84.52
CA PRO A 474 -37.08 -24.51 -84.11
C PRO A 474 -35.61 -24.07 -84.37
N GLN A 475 -34.71 -24.91 -83.85
CA GLN A 475 -33.38 -25.30 -84.36
C GLN A 475 -32.11 -24.46 -84.07
N THR A 476 -31.11 -25.19 -83.56
CA THR A 476 -29.68 -24.87 -83.45
C THR A 476 -28.94 -25.19 -84.77
N PRO A 477 -27.71 -24.69 -84.94
CA PRO A 477 -26.58 -25.63 -84.96
C PRO A 477 -25.24 -25.14 -84.36
N VAL A 478 -24.55 -26.08 -83.70
CA VAL A 478 -23.12 -26.46 -83.81
C VAL A 478 -21.99 -25.39 -83.73
N ALA A 479 -20.96 -25.72 -82.93
CA ALA A 479 -19.73 -24.95 -82.70
C ALA A 479 -18.71 -24.98 -83.87
N PRO A 480 -17.60 -24.23 -83.77
CA PRO A 480 -16.37 -24.91 -83.31
C PRO A 480 -15.45 -24.07 -82.38
N ALA A 481 -14.54 -24.77 -81.72
CA ALA A 481 -13.28 -24.26 -81.14
C ALA A 481 -12.11 -24.85 -81.95
N PRO A 482 -10.82 -24.55 -81.68
CA PRO A 482 -10.22 -23.57 -80.74
C PRO A 482 -9.19 -22.64 -81.45
N ASP A 483 -8.47 -21.80 -80.68
CA ASP A 483 -7.00 -21.73 -80.87
C ASP A 483 -6.26 -21.28 -79.59
N LEU A 484 -5.00 -21.72 -79.45
CA LEU A 484 -4.04 -21.28 -78.44
C LEU A 484 -2.97 -20.39 -79.10
N THR A 485 -2.67 -19.21 -78.53
CA THR A 485 -1.32 -18.66 -78.34
C THR A 485 -1.44 -17.31 -77.59
N ARG A 486 -0.82 -17.09 -76.42
CA ARG A 486 0.62 -16.98 -76.08
C ARG A 486 1.18 -15.57 -76.32
N ALA A 487 1.17 -14.77 -75.24
CA ALA A 487 2.17 -13.77 -74.90
C ALA A 487 2.18 -13.62 -73.36
#